data_AF-A0A373ZRZ6-F1
#
_entry.id   AF-A0A373ZRZ6-F1
#
_cell.length_a   1.000
_cell.length_b   1.000
_cell.length_c   1.000
_cell.angle_alpha   90.00
_cell.angle_beta   90.00
_cell.angle_gamma   90.00
#
_symmetry.space_group_name_H-M   'P 1'
#
loop_
_entity.id
_entity.type
_entity.pdbx_description
1 polymer ?
#
loop_
_entity_poly.entity_id
_entity_poly.type
_entity_poly.pdbx_seq_one_letter_code
_entity_poly.pdbx_strand_id
1 'polypeptide(L)'
;MKDIHHTCRCTGQQFTFKEWCAWLDNHEKAGQDSGKFVALSYNGFDFNIHDVCLTPNRPVRLFNHHCIVEVKTAQSPTGRWDYGLDVNLHNSGHHVGAGFVDDVQKGYPTEAAAILAALLDARKSAERELANCSGRSQSNLDNEDDEDGFIKDSTLARYIRNIIKQIDDQRRATAFKQLTLF
;
A
#
# COMPACT_ATOMS: atom_id res chain seq x y z
N MET A 1 -30.50 18.26 -5.98
CA MET A 1 -29.05 18.03 -5.83
C MET A 1 -28.75 16.70 -6.52
N LYS A 2 -27.71 16.61 -7.37
CA LYS A 2 -27.33 15.30 -7.95
C LYS A 2 -26.75 14.44 -6.82
N ASP A 3 -27.19 13.19 -6.73
CA ASP A 3 -26.64 12.22 -5.78
C ASP A 3 -25.33 11.67 -6.34
N ILE A 4 -24.20 12.23 -5.87
CA ILE A 4 -22.87 11.90 -6.38
C ILE A 4 -22.39 10.61 -5.74
N HIS A 5 -22.13 9.61 -6.58
CA HIS A 5 -21.59 8.31 -6.16
C HIS A 5 -20.07 8.29 -6.22
N HIS A 6 -19.48 8.78 -7.32
CA HIS A 6 -18.03 8.78 -7.53
C HIS A 6 -17.56 10.20 -7.87
N THR A 7 -16.40 10.57 -7.33
CA THR A 7 -15.68 11.79 -7.72
C THR A 7 -14.25 11.40 -8.01
N CYS A 8 -13.78 11.66 -9.24
CA CYS A 8 -12.36 11.61 -9.55
C CYS A 8 -11.74 12.93 -9.08
N ARG A 9 -11.06 12.91 -7.94
CA ARG A 9 -10.42 14.09 -7.35
C ARG A 9 -9.31 14.65 -8.24
N CYS A 10 -8.65 13.81 -9.04
CA CYS A 10 -7.63 14.25 -10.00
C CYS A 10 -8.15 15.24 -11.04
N THR A 11 -9.42 15.09 -11.46
CA THR A 11 -10.02 15.84 -12.57
C THR A 11 -11.21 16.70 -12.15
N GLY A 12 -11.74 16.50 -10.95
CA GLY A 12 -12.98 17.11 -10.48
C GLY A 12 -14.24 16.51 -11.11
N GLN A 13 -14.12 15.46 -11.94
CA GLN A 13 -15.28 14.81 -12.55
C GLN A 13 -16.13 14.12 -11.49
N GLN A 14 -17.45 14.36 -11.54
CA GLN A 14 -18.42 13.79 -10.64
C GLN A 14 -19.41 12.93 -11.41
N PHE A 15 -19.73 11.77 -10.85
CA PHE A 15 -20.64 10.80 -11.44
C PHE A 15 -21.72 10.43 -10.44
N THR A 16 -22.98 10.49 -10.87
CA THR A 16 -24.04 9.68 -10.25
C THR A 16 -23.75 8.19 -10.46
N PHE A 17 -24.37 7.31 -9.68
CA PHE A 17 -24.17 5.86 -9.85
C PHE A 17 -24.41 5.38 -11.29
N LYS A 18 -25.49 5.86 -11.93
CA LYS A 18 -25.81 5.53 -13.33
C LYS A 18 -24.76 6.05 -14.32
N GLU A 19 -24.29 7.28 -14.14
CA GLU A 19 -23.23 7.86 -14.99
C GLU A 19 -21.92 7.07 -14.81
N TRP A 20 -21.61 6.65 -13.59
CA TRP A 20 -20.40 5.87 -13.29
C TRP A 20 -20.43 4.47 -13.93
N CYS A 21 -21.52 3.72 -13.75
CA CYS A 21 -21.67 2.42 -14.41
C CYS A 21 -21.60 2.55 -15.94
N ALA A 22 -22.27 3.55 -16.52
CA ALA A 22 -22.20 3.78 -17.96
C ALA A 22 -20.79 4.15 -18.43
N TRP A 23 -20.04 4.91 -17.63
CA TRP A 23 -18.66 5.24 -17.92
C TRP A 23 -17.79 3.98 -17.93
N LEU A 24 -17.89 3.12 -16.90
CA LEU A 24 -17.16 1.85 -16.82
C LEU A 24 -17.47 0.93 -18.00
N ASP A 25 -18.76 0.70 -18.28
CA ASP A 25 -19.21 -0.17 -19.38
C ASP A 25 -18.69 0.31 -20.74
N ASN A 26 -18.68 1.62 -20.99
CA ASN A 26 -18.22 2.18 -22.25
C ASN A 26 -16.71 2.04 -22.43
N HIS A 27 -15.93 2.19 -21.35
CA HIS A 27 -14.47 2.02 -21.41
C HIS A 27 -14.11 0.54 -21.56
N GLU A 28 -14.80 -0.37 -20.88
CA GLU A 28 -14.62 -1.81 -21.05
C GLU A 28 -14.90 -2.24 -22.50
N LYS A 29 -16.01 -1.77 -23.10
CA LYS A 29 -16.34 -2.03 -24.52
C LYS A 29 -15.32 -1.46 -25.49
N ALA A 30 -14.63 -0.38 -25.12
CA ALA A 30 -13.53 0.20 -25.89
C ALA A 30 -12.19 -0.51 -25.67
N GLY A 31 -12.15 -1.58 -24.85
CA GLY A 31 -10.92 -2.31 -24.50
C GLY A 31 -10.01 -1.53 -23.55
N GLN A 32 -10.55 -0.54 -22.82
CA GLN A 32 -9.82 0.30 -21.89
C GLN A 32 -10.13 -0.13 -20.45
N ASP A 33 -9.10 -0.62 -19.76
CA ASP A 33 -9.14 -0.93 -18.34
C ASP A 33 -9.20 0.37 -17.52
N SER A 34 -10.30 0.61 -16.80
CA SER A 34 -10.48 1.80 -15.96
C SER A 34 -9.39 1.93 -14.90
N GLY A 35 -8.85 0.81 -14.42
CA GLY A 35 -7.72 0.76 -13.51
C GLY A 35 -6.42 1.25 -14.13
N LYS A 36 -6.31 1.29 -15.47
CA LYS A 36 -5.13 1.76 -16.22
C LYS A 36 -5.36 3.06 -16.99
N PHE A 37 -6.60 3.54 -17.04
CA PHE A 37 -6.95 4.79 -17.70
C PHE A 37 -6.29 5.97 -16.98
N VAL A 38 -5.36 6.66 -17.64
CA VAL A 38 -4.68 7.84 -17.08
C VAL A 38 -5.63 9.04 -17.14
N ALA A 39 -6.04 9.53 -15.97
CA ALA A 39 -6.91 10.69 -15.82
C ALA A 39 -6.10 12.00 -15.65
N LEU A 40 -4.91 11.92 -15.03
CA LEU A 40 -4.01 13.06 -14.82
C LEU A 40 -2.56 12.60 -14.80
N SER A 41 -1.67 13.34 -15.47
CA SER A 41 -0.22 13.18 -15.35
C SER A 41 0.40 14.40 -14.68
N TYR A 42 1.26 14.20 -13.67
CA TYR A 42 1.98 15.27 -12.98
C TYR A 42 3.36 14.80 -12.54
N ASN A 43 4.43 15.49 -12.96
CA ASN A 43 5.82 15.18 -12.59
C ASN A 43 6.23 13.70 -12.75
N GLY A 44 5.71 13.02 -13.79
CA GLY A 44 5.97 11.59 -14.05
C GLY A 44 5.06 10.63 -13.28
N PHE A 45 4.14 11.13 -12.46
CA PHE A 45 3.09 10.36 -11.81
C PHE A 45 1.78 10.43 -12.60
N ASP A 46 1.32 9.28 -13.06
CA ASP A 46 0.04 9.12 -13.75
C ASP A 46 -0.99 8.61 -12.74
N PHE A 47 -2.10 9.33 -12.58
CA PHE A 47 -3.22 8.94 -11.72
C PHE A 47 -4.40 8.50 -12.56
N ASN A 48 -5.07 7.43 -12.13
CA ASN A 48 -6.25 6.91 -12.82
C ASN A 48 -7.56 7.58 -12.37
N ILE A 49 -8.67 7.17 -12.99
CA ILE A 49 -10.02 7.67 -12.68
C ILE A 49 -10.48 7.37 -11.23
N HIS A 50 -9.79 6.45 -10.55
CA HIS A 50 -10.01 6.09 -9.15
C HIS A 50 -9.06 6.82 -8.19
N ASP A 51 -8.33 7.83 -8.68
CA ASP A 51 -7.36 8.61 -7.93
C ASP A 51 -6.15 7.81 -7.44
N VAL A 52 -5.79 6.71 -8.10
CA VAL A 52 -4.63 5.86 -7.76
C VAL A 52 -3.50 6.10 -8.75
N CYS A 53 -2.28 6.26 -8.25
CA CYS A 53 -1.09 6.39 -9.07
C CYS A 53 -0.69 5.06 -9.73
N LEU A 54 -0.52 5.08 -11.05
CA LEU A 54 -0.12 3.97 -11.92
C LEU A 54 1.40 3.88 -12.10
N THR A 55 2.09 5.01 -11.97
CA THR A 55 3.55 5.11 -12.10
C THR A 55 4.21 5.59 -10.80
N PRO A 56 3.91 4.99 -9.63
CA PRO A 56 4.49 5.46 -8.39
C PRO A 56 5.99 5.16 -8.34
N ASN A 57 6.71 5.98 -7.59
CA ASN A 57 8.05 5.63 -7.14
C ASN A 57 7.97 4.36 -6.29
N ARG A 58 9.04 3.55 -6.31
CA ARG A 58 9.17 2.33 -5.49
C ARG A 58 10.41 2.40 -4.61
N PRO A 59 10.46 3.33 -3.64
CA PRO A 59 11.70 3.64 -2.91
C PRO A 59 12.16 2.55 -1.95
N VAL A 60 11.27 1.63 -1.53
CA VAL A 60 11.61 0.57 -0.60
C VAL A 60 11.01 -0.75 -1.06
N ARG A 61 11.85 -1.78 -1.09
CA ARG A 61 11.43 -3.19 -1.26
C ARG A 61 12.23 -4.06 -0.32
N LEU A 62 11.55 -4.61 0.69
CA LEU A 62 12.09 -5.52 1.68
C LEU A 62 11.49 -6.90 1.45
N PHE A 63 12.30 -7.94 1.56
CA PHE A 63 11.79 -9.29 1.40
C PHE A 63 12.65 -10.32 2.14
N ASN A 64 12.03 -11.45 2.39
CA ASN A 64 12.69 -12.72 2.70
C ASN A 64 11.88 -13.84 2.03
N HIS A 65 12.12 -15.09 2.40
CA HIS A 65 11.46 -16.24 1.74
C HIS A 65 9.92 -16.24 1.86
N HIS A 66 9.36 -15.64 2.92
CA HIS A 66 7.92 -15.66 3.21
C HIS A 66 7.27 -14.28 3.32
N CYS A 67 8.05 -13.22 3.43
CA CYS A 67 7.54 -11.88 3.64
C CYS A 67 8.02 -10.93 2.54
N ILE A 68 7.14 -10.05 2.09
CA ILE A 68 7.42 -8.95 1.16
C ILE A 68 6.78 -7.68 1.71
N VAL A 69 7.53 -6.59 1.68
CA VAL A 69 7.03 -5.24 1.92
C VAL A 69 7.55 -4.32 0.82
N GLU A 70 6.67 -3.76 0.01
CA GLU A 70 7.01 -2.76 -1.00
C GLU A 70 6.28 -1.44 -0.69
N VAL A 71 7.05 -0.36 -0.52
CA VAL A 71 6.51 0.99 -0.36
C VAL A 71 6.49 1.66 -1.72
N LYS A 72 5.37 2.29 -2.02
CA LYS A 72 5.15 3.12 -3.21
C LYS A 72 4.90 4.56 -2.78
N THR A 73 5.30 5.52 -3.60
CA THR A 73 5.07 6.95 -3.32
C THR A 73 4.69 7.70 -4.57
N ALA A 74 3.83 8.71 -4.42
CA ALA A 74 3.45 9.60 -5.51
C ALA A 74 3.24 11.02 -4.98
N GLN A 75 3.55 12.02 -5.80
CA GLN A 75 3.31 13.42 -5.48
C GLN A 75 2.13 13.95 -6.29
N SER A 76 1.24 14.69 -5.63
CA SER A 76 0.13 15.39 -6.28
C SER A 76 0.50 16.86 -6.61
N PRO A 77 -0.23 17.56 -7.50
CA PRO A 77 0.01 18.97 -7.84
C PRO A 77 0.01 19.92 -6.64
N THR A 78 -0.64 19.54 -5.54
CA THR A 78 -0.63 20.24 -4.24
C THR A 78 0.75 20.26 -3.57
N GLY A 79 1.74 19.54 -4.13
CA GLY A 79 3.07 19.33 -3.55
C GLY A 79 3.09 18.25 -2.47
N ARG A 80 1.93 17.74 -2.05
CA ARG A 80 1.78 16.69 -1.04
C ARG A 80 2.05 15.32 -1.62
N TRP A 81 2.59 14.46 -0.77
CA TRP A 81 2.92 13.07 -1.08
C TRP A 81 1.91 12.13 -0.44
N ASP A 82 1.64 11.01 -1.10
CA ASP A 82 0.96 9.87 -0.49
C ASP A 82 1.81 8.61 -0.63
N TYR A 83 1.49 7.59 0.17
CA TYR A 83 2.11 6.28 0.06
C TYR A 83 1.12 5.21 -0.42
N GLY A 84 1.65 4.26 -1.17
CA GLY A 84 1.05 2.95 -1.39
C GLY A 84 1.87 1.90 -0.65
N LEU A 85 1.26 0.77 -0.36
CA LEU A 85 1.88 -0.31 0.41
C LEU A 85 1.44 -1.66 -0.13
N ASP A 86 2.40 -2.54 -0.36
CA ASP A 86 2.19 -3.96 -0.64
C ASP A 86 2.83 -4.76 0.48
N VAL A 87 2.02 -5.49 1.25
CA VAL A 87 2.48 -6.33 2.35
C VAL A 87 1.96 -7.74 2.11
N ASN A 88 2.89 -8.69 2.10
CA ASN A 88 2.62 -10.11 2.14
C ASN A 88 3.44 -10.71 3.29
N LEU A 89 2.80 -11.40 4.22
CA LEU A 89 3.36 -12.00 5.43
C LEU A 89 3.07 -13.51 5.47
N HIS A 90 2.97 -14.13 4.30
CA HIS A 90 2.59 -15.53 4.06
C HIS A 90 1.11 -15.83 4.31
N ASN A 91 0.64 -15.68 5.55
CA ASN A 91 -0.73 -15.99 5.94
C ASN A 91 -1.66 -14.77 5.90
N SER A 92 -1.09 -13.58 5.78
CA SER A 92 -1.84 -12.34 5.68
C SER A 92 -1.16 -11.37 4.73
N GLY A 93 -1.95 -10.46 4.18
CA GLY A 93 -1.44 -9.42 3.29
C GLY A 93 -2.50 -8.39 2.98
N HIS A 94 -2.04 -7.25 2.49
CA HIS A 94 -2.91 -6.22 1.96
C HIS A 94 -2.14 -5.37 0.95
N HIS A 95 -2.89 -4.71 0.09
CA HIS A 95 -2.36 -3.84 -0.94
C HIS A 95 -3.16 -2.55 -0.99
N VAL A 96 -2.46 -1.43 -1.07
CA VAL A 96 -3.04 -0.10 -1.31
C VAL A 96 -2.14 0.68 -2.26
N GLY A 97 -2.73 1.34 -3.25
CA GLY A 97 -1.99 2.21 -4.16
C GLY A 97 -1.75 3.59 -3.55
N ALA A 98 -0.71 4.30 -4.00
CA ALA A 98 -0.50 5.70 -3.61
C ALA A 98 -1.60 6.56 -4.23
N GLY A 99 -2.35 7.29 -3.41
CA GLY A 99 -3.52 8.06 -3.84
C GLY A 99 -3.20 9.49 -4.24
N PHE A 100 -4.15 10.10 -4.96
CA PHE A 100 -4.15 11.53 -5.22
C PHE A 100 -4.52 12.31 -3.95
N VAL A 101 -3.79 13.41 -3.73
CA VAL A 101 -3.96 14.33 -2.60
C VAL A 101 -4.38 15.70 -3.14
N ASP A 102 -5.68 15.94 -3.11
CA ASP A 102 -6.36 17.15 -3.56
C ASP A 102 -6.42 18.27 -2.50
N ASP A 103 -6.04 17.96 -1.26
CA ASP A 103 -6.08 18.87 -0.12
C ASP A 103 -4.67 19.06 0.47
N VAL A 104 -4.21 20.31 0.52
CA VAL A 104 -2.89 20.71 1.05
C VAL A 104 -2.70 20.38 2.54
N GLN A 105 -3.79 20.21 3.29
CA GLN A 105 -3.77 19.79 4.69
C GLN A 105 -3.72 18.27 4.87
N LYS A 106 -3.93 17.50 3.80
CA LYS A 106 -3.83 16.03 3.79
C LYS A 106 -2.51 15.55 3.20
N GLY A 107 -2.30 14.23 3.24
CA GLY A 107 -1.05 13.60 2.78
C GLY A 107 0.17 14.04 3.58
N TYR A 108 1.35 13.77 3.04
CA TYR A 108 2.64 14.00 3.67
C TYR A 108 3.39 15.17 3.03
N PRO A 109 4.13 15.97 3.81
CA PRO A 109 4.86 17.13 3.28
C PRO A 109 6.05 16.76 2.40
N THR A 110 6.61 15.56 2.57
CA THR A 110 7.77 15.06 1.82
C THR A 110 7.60 13.58 1.52
N GLU A 111 8.29 13.10 0.49
CA GLU A 111 8.35 11.67 0.17
C GLU A 111 8.89 10.85 1.35
N ALA A 112 9.93 11.37 2.04
CA ALA A 112 10.49 10.72 3.23
C ALA A 112 9.44 10.53 4.34
N ALA A 113 8.58 11.52 4.58
CA ALA A 113 7.50 11.40 5.56
C ALA A 113 6.45 10.35 5.15
N ALA A 114 6.11 10.27 3.86
CA ALA A 114 5.24 9.23 3.32
C ALA A 114 5.85 7.83 3.50
N ILE A 115 7.16 7.67 3.20
CA ILE A 115 7.88 6.41 3.40
C ILE A 115 7.88 6.00 4.88
N LEU A 116 8.14 6.92 5.81
CA LEU A 116 8.14 6.64 7.24
C LEU A 116 6.75 6.21 7.75
N ALA A 117 5.69 6.79 7.20
CA ALA A 117 4.32 6.39 7.53
C ALA A 117 3.99 4.99 6.97
N ALA A 118 4.32 4.71 5.71
CA ALA A 118 4.15 3.39 5.10
C ALA A 118 4.88 2.28 5.87
N LEU A 119 6.12 2.54 6.27
CA LEU A 119 6.91 1.60 7.08
C LEU A 119 6.32 1.40 8.47
N LEU A 120 5.65 2.40 9.06
CA LEU A 120 4.97 2.24 10.34
C LEU A 120 3.78 1.29 10.20
N ASP A 121 3.02 1.46 9.13
CA ASP A 121 1.84 0.64 8.81
C ASP A 121 2.22 -0.82 8.50
N ALA A 122 3.27 -1.01 7.68
CA ALA A 122 3.86 -2.32 7.43
C ALA A 122 4.30 -3.01 8.72
N ARG A 123 4.95 -2.27 9.64
CA ARG A 123 5.38 -2.79 10.94
C ARG A 123 4.20 -3.25 11.78
N LYS A 124 3.14 -2.43 11.90
CA LYS A 124 1.90 -2.80 12.62
C LYS A 124 1.28 -4.08 12.07
N SER A 125 1.28 -4.24 10.75
CA SER A 125 0.77 -5.45 10.09
C SER A 125 1.63 -6.67 10.42
N ALA A 126 2.95 -6.54 10.38
CA ALA A 126 3.88 -7.61 10.75
C ALA A 126 3.76 -8.01 12.24
N GLU A 127 3.63 -7.03 13.15
CA GLU A 127 3.43 -7.32 14.58
C GLU A 127 2.13 -8.07 14.86
N ARG A 128 1.05 -7.70 14.17
CA ARG A 128 -0.23 -8.39 14.27
C ARG A 128 -0.14 -9.84 13.76
N GLU A 129 0.53 -10.09 12.64
CA GLU A 129 0.72 -11.47 12.17
C GLU A 129 1.64 -12.27 13.10
N LEU A 130 2.65 -11.63 13.69
CA LEU A 130 3.52 -12.28 14.69
C LEU A 130 2.74 -12.70 15.94
N ALA A 131 1.80 -11.87 16.40
CA ALA A 131 0.89 -12.22 17.49
C ALA A 131 -0.03 -13.40 17.10
N ASN A 132 -0.55 -13.41 15.87
CA ASN A 132 -1.39 -14.50 15.36
C ASN A 132 -0.63 -15.83 15.32
N CYS A 133 0.63 -15.85 14.86
CA CYS A 133 1.47 -17.06 14.87
C CYS A 133 1.61 -17.65 16.28
N SER A 134 1.76 -16.77 17.27
CA SER A 134 1.90 -17.19 18.68
C SER A 134 0.58 -17.75 19.23
N GLY A 135 -0.55 -17.12 18.93
CA GLY A 135 -1.87 -17.58 19.36
C GLY A 135 -2.26 -18.92 18.75
N ARG A 136 -2.04 -19.12 17.43
CA ARG A 136 -2.30 -20.38 16.73
C ARG A 136 -1.43 -21.54 17.26
N SER A 137 -0.18 -21.26 17.59
CA SER A 137 0.71 -22.27 18.18
C SER A 137 0.25 -22.71 19.58
N GLN A 138 -0.37 -21.83 20.36
CA GLN A 138 -0.89 -22.15 21.70
C GLN A 138 -2.21 -22.94 21.65
N SER A 139 -3.03 -22.75 20.62
CA SER A 139 -4.30 -23.48 20.46
C SER A 139 -4.14 -24.90 19.91
N ASN A 140 -2.98 -25.23 19.32
CA ASN A 140 -2.72 -26.49 18.62
C ASN A 140 -1.80 -27.45 19.41
N LEU A 141 -1.77 -27.35 20.74
CA LEU A 141 -0.91 -28.19 21.61
C LEU A 141 -1.18 -29.71 21.49
N ASP A 142 -2.31 -30.11 20.91
CA ASP A 142 -2.75 -31.52 20.85
C ASP A 142 -2.61 -32.19 19.47
N ASN A 143 -2.08 -31.51 18.45
CA ASN A 143 -1.88 -32.10 17.11
C ASN A 143 -0.40 -32.19 16.77
N GLU A 144 0.28 -33.19 17.34
CA GLU A 144 1.50 -33.75 16.75
C GLU A 144 1.07 -34.58 15.54
N ASP A 145 1.01 -33.98 14.35
CA ASP A 145 1.20 -34.65 13.06
C ASP A 145 1.22 -33.57 11.94
N ASP A 146 2.43 -33.18 11.51
CA ASP A 146 2.63 -32.39 10.30
C ASP A 146 2.66 -33.32 9.09
N GLU A 147 1.50 -33.54 8.45
CA GLU A 147 1.45 -34.24 7.15
C GLU A 147 1.06 -33.37 5.95
N ASP A 148 0.80 -32.08 6.12
CA ASP A 148 0.61 -31.17 4.99
C ASP A 148 1.73 -30.12 4.96
N GLY A 149 2.38 -29.93 3.81
CA GLY A 149 3.56 -29.07 3.61
C GLY A 149 3.40 -27.56 3.86
N PHE A 150 2.66 -27.16 4.89
CA PHE A 150 2.53 -25.81 5.41
C PHE A 150 3.68 -25.45 6.35
N ILE A 151 4.08 -24.19 6.34
CA ILE A 151 5.10 -23.68 7.27
C ILE A 151 4.56 -23.67 8.70
N LYS A 152 5.34 -24.22 9.64
CA LYS A 152 5.07 -24.09 11.07
C LYS A 152 5.05 -22.62 11.50
N ASP A 153 4.08 -22.25 12.35
CA ASP A 153 3.96 -20.88 12.86
C ASP A 153 5.22 -20.41 13.61
N SER A 154 5.95 -21.31 14.28
CA SER A 154 7.24 -20.99 14.92
C SER A 154 8.32 -20.59 13.90
N THR A 155 8.34 -21.26 12.75
CA THR A 155 9.23 -20.95 11.64
C THR A 155 8.80 -19.65 10.95
N LEU A 156 7.50 -19.46 10.71
CA LEU A 156 6.96 -18.24 10.11
C LEU A 156 7.23 -17.01 11.00
N ALA A 157 7.04 -17.15 12.31
CA ALA A 157 7.34 -16.09 13.29
C ALA A 157 8.80 -15.61 13.20
N ARG A 158 9.75 -16.48 12.88
CA ARG A 158 11.15 -16.09 12.65
C ARG A 158 11.31 -15.19 11.43
N TYR A 159 10.63 -15.50 10.32
CA TYR A 159 10.63 -14.66 9.12
C TYR A 159 9.93 -13.32 9.35
N ILE A 160 8.85 -13.30 10.12
CA ILE A 160 8.16 -12.06 10.46
C ILE A 160 9.03 -11.18 11.37
N ARG A 161 9.72 -11.75 12.39
CA ARG A 161 10.69 -10.97 13.19
C ARG A 161 11.81 -10.39 12.32
N ASN A 162 12.27 -11.15 11.32
CA ASN A 162 13.27 -10.66 10.38
C ASN A 162 12.74 -9.49 9.54
N ILE A 163 11.51 -9.56 8.99
CA ILE A 163 10.97 -8.44 8.21
C ILE A 163 10.72 -7.20 9.08
N ILE A 164 10.30 -7.37 10.35
CA ILE A 164 10.19 -6.26 11.32
C ILE A 164 11.55 -5.57 11.50
N LYS A 165 12.62 -6.34 11.68
CA LYS A 165 13.98 -5.79 11.80
C LYS A 165 14.36 -5.00 10.55
N GLN A 166 14.12 -5.54 9.36
CA GLN A 166 14.40 -4.83 8.10
C GLN A 166 13.62 -3.52 8.00
N ILE A 167 12.34 -3.51 8.42
CA ILE A 167 11.52 -2.30 8.46
C ILE A 167 12.13 -1.26 9.42
N ASP A 168 12.53 -1.67 10.63
CA ASP A 168 13.12 -0.77 11.62
C ASP A 168 14.47 -0.19 11.13
N ASP A 169 15.30 -1.00 10.49
CA ASP A 169 16.56 -0.57 9.85
C ASP A 169 16.29 0.46 8.74
N GLN A 170 15.31 0.21 7.88
CA GLN A 170 14.93 1.13 6.81
C GLN A 170 14.36 2.44 7.36
N ARG A 171 13.53 2.39 8.42
CA ARG A 171 13.01 3.60 9.08
C ARG A 171 14.13 4.48 9.61
N ARG A 172 15.13 3.88 10.28
CA ARG A 172 16.31 4.61 10.77
C ARG A 172 17.09 5.25 9.62
N ALA A 173 17.33 4.50 8.54
CA ALA A 173 18.05 5.02 7.37
C ALA A 173 17.32 6.18 6.70
N THR A 174 15.99 6.10 6.55
CA THR A 174 15.17 7.16 5.95
C THR A 174 15.14 8.41 6.84
N ALA A 175 14.95 8.25 8.15
CA ALA A 175 14.95 9.38 9.09
C ALA A 175 16.30 10.10 9.14
N PHE A 176 17.41 9.35 9.09
CA PHE A 176 18.75 9.93 9.04
C PHE A 176 18.97 10.77 7.77
N LYS A 177 18.59 10.26 6.60
CA LYS A 177 18.69 11.01 5.33
C LYS A 177 17.86 12.30 5.35
N GLN A 178 16.70 12.29 6.01
CA GLN A 178 15.88 13.47 6.16
C GLN A 178 16.57 14.56 6.99
N LEU A 179 17.32 14.19 8.03
CA LEU A 179 18.05 15.14 8.88
C LEU A 179 19.26 15.77 8.16
N THR A 180 19.89 15.06 7.22
CA THR A 180 21.07 15.55 6.49
C THR A 180 20.75 16.52 5.34
N LEU A 181 19.47 16.77 5.07
CA LEU A 181 19.00 17.69 4.02
C LEU A 181 18.66 19.10 4.56
N PHE A 182 18.94 19.35 5.85
CA PHE A 182 18.83 20.64 6.54
C PHE A 182 20.22 21.11 6.97
#